data_AF-A0A3N0B0A4-F1
#
_entry.id   AF-A0A3N0B0A4-F1
#
_cell.length_a   1.000
_cell.length_b   1.000
_cell.length_c   1.000
_cell.angle_alpha   90.00
_cell.angle_beta   90.00
_cell.angle_gamma   90.00
#
_symmetry.space_group_name_H-M   'P 1'
#
loop_
_entity.id
_entity.type
_entity.pdbx_description
1 polymer ?
#
loop_
_entity_poly.entity_id
_entity_poly.type
_entity_poly.pdbx_seq_one_letter_code
_entity_poly.pdbx_strand_id
1 'polypeptide(L)'
;MDTQATSGKQSPRSTEPGAANARPDALGDSSAKPPAPAWTPSQFKPDNFASMRRDRHKVSNTSASAANKARNVREYTLGEEIANSITHGIGALLAIAAIPILVVRALDDGGGVYLFAALVYALTMLLEYTMSTLYHAIAVDRAKKVFKILDHSCIYLFIAGSYTPFCLISLADHGGMWLCLFVWAVGLAGVACEAFWVFRPRWISALLYLLMGWCVVWFLPVLVSAIPAQGLWLLVGGGVCYSIGCIFYVLKKIPYMHSIFHLWVLAGSVLQFLAIALYVM
;
A
#
# COMPACT_ATOMS: atom_id res chain seq x y z
N MET A 1 54.56 25.66 64.13
CA MET A 1 54.12 26.90 64.80
C MET A 1 52.97 27.46 64.00
N ASP A 2 51.87 27.67 64.72
CA ASP A 2 50.58 28.19 64.26
C ASP A 2 50.71 29.67 63.81
N THR A 3 49.74 30.37 63.22
CA THR A 3 48.36 30.56 63.73
C THR A 3 47.38 31.14 62.70
N GLN A 4 46.11 30.76 62.86
CA GLN A 4 44.82 31.45 62.60
C GLN A 4 44.86 32.91 62.06
N ALA A 5 44.16 33.27 60.97
CA ALA A 5 42.72 33.60 60.85
C ALA A 5 42.27 34.96 61.46
N THR A 6 41.44 35.72 60.74
CA THR A 6 40.13 36.30 61.19
C THR A 6 39.46 37.17 60.10
N SER A 7 38.22 37.64 60.34
CA SER A 7 37.24 38.06 59.33
C SER A 7 36.69 39.49 59.52
N GLY A 8 36.40 40.18 58.40
CA GLY A 8 35.11 40.87 58.17
C GLY A 8 34.95 42.37 58.47
N LYS A 9 34.33 43.11 57.51
CA LYS A 9 33.23 44.09 57.72
C LYS A 9 32.67 44.68 56.41
N GLN A 10 31.48 45.31 56.47
CA GLN A 10 30.64 45.75 55.34
C GLN A 10 30.62 47.28 55.10
N SER A 11 30.44 47.68 53.82
CA SER A 11 29.65 48.79 53.20
C SER A 11 29.36 50.12 53.96
N PRO A 12 29.32 51.31 53.29
CA PRO A 12 28.04 51.76 52.70
C PRO A 12 28.05 52.66 51.42
N ARG A 13 27.12 52.32 50.51
CA ARG A 13 26.20 53.12 49.64
C ARG A 13 26.45 54.63 49.34
N SER A 14 26.40 54.97 48.04
CA SER A 14 26.01 56.29 47.45
C SER A 14 25.27 56.09 46.10
N THR A 15 24.99 57.13 45.27
CA THR A 15 23.95 57.09 44.20
C THR A 15 24.15 57.98 42.94
N GLU A 16 23.83 57.43 41.76
CA GLU A 16 23.16 58.04 40.55
C GLU A 16 23.74 59.26 39.78
N PRO A 17 23.26 59.62 38.54
CA PRO A 17 22.40 58.89 37.56
C PRO A 17 22.93 58.92 36.08
N GLY A 18 22.24 58.24 35.13
CA GLY A 18 22.22 58.70 33.72
C GLY A 18 22.04 57.68 32.56
N ALA A 19 20.97 57.89 31.76
CA ALA A 19 20.80 57.56 30.32
C ALA A 19 20.63 56.10 29.81
N ALA A 20 19.36 55.79 29.48
CA ALA A 20 18.86 55.13 28.25
C ALA A 20 19.45 53.80 27.72
N ASN A 21 18.62 52.75 27.61
CA ASN A 21 17.90 52.52 26.34
C ASN A 21 16.72 51.52 26.40
N ALA A 22 15.90 51.61 25.34
CA ALA A 22 14.59 51.00 25.08
C ALA A 22 14.34 49.51 25.42
N ARG A 23 13.08 49.21 25.76
CA ARG A 23 12.46 47.90 25.53
C ARG A 23 12.17 47.70 24.04
N PRO A 24 12.20 46.44 23.57
CA PRO A 24 11.27 45.95 22.58
C PRO A 24 10.48 44.77 23.16
N ASP A 25 9.28 45.04 23.68
CA ASP A 25 8.25 44.01 23.80
C ASP A 25 7.68 43.74 22.39
N ALA A 26 7.26 42.50 22.12
CA ALA A 26 6.70 41.97 20.87
C ALA A 26 7.68 41.65 19.71
N LEU A 27 8.14 40.40 19.66
CA LEU A 27 8.47 39.70 18.40
C LEU A 27 8.29 38.18 18.55
N GLY A 28 7.22 37.65 17.93
CA GLY A 28 7.12 36.27 17.44
C GLY A 28 7.02 35.12 18.46
N ASP A 29 5.79 34.65 18.72
CA ASP A 29 5.53 33.21 18.74
C ASP A 29 4.51 32.84 17.66
N SER A 30 5.04 32.54 16.47
CA SER A 30 4.30 31.99 15.34
C SER A 30 5.12 30.91 14.62
N SER A 31 5.80 30.05 15.40
CA SER A 31 6.56 28.92 14.86
C SER A 31 6.34 27.61 15.61
N ALA A 32 5.12 27.38 16.08
CA ALA A 32 4.64 26.05 16.46
C ALA A 32 4.84 25.10 15.27
N LYS A 33 5.94 24.32 15.31
CA LYS A 33 6.27 23.35 14.26
C LYS A 33 5.08 22.40 14.11
N PRO A 34 4.62 22.08 12.88
CA PRO A 34 3.65 21.03 12.70
C PRO A 34 4.20 19.74 13.33
N PRO A 35 3.40 18.99 14.11
CA PRO A 35 3.88 17.75 14.72
C PRO A 35 4.38 16.82 13.62
N ALA A 36 5.51 16.17 13.85
CA ALA A 36 6.04 15.19 12.90
C ALA A 36 4.96 14.13 12.62
N PRO A 37 4.67 13.80 11.35
CA PRO A 37 3.61 12.86 11.03
C PRO A 37 3.91 11.52 11.69
N ALA A 38 2.94 11.00 12.47
CA ALA A 38 3.09 9.83 13.34
C ALA A 38 3.51 8.52 12.60
N TRP A 39 3.58 8.57 11.27
CA TRP A 39 3.93 7.50 10.37
C TRP A 39 5.44 7.33 10.12
N THR A 40 6.30 8.33 10.39
CA THR A 40 7.76 8.17 10.14
C THR A 40 8.36 7.06 11.01
N PRO A 41 8.93 5.98 10.43
CA PRO A 41 9.46 4.88 11.23
C PRO A 41 10.67 5.31 12.06
N SER A 42 10.82 4.75 13.26
CA SER A 42 11.83 5.19 14.25
C SER A 42 13.27 5.22 13.72
N GLN A 43 13.65 4.25 12.88
CA GLN A 43 14.97 4.17 12.25
C GLN A 43 15.24 5.25 11.17
N PHE A 44 14.21 5.98 10.76
CA PHE A 44 14.25 7.07 9.78
C PHE A 44 13.61 8.35 10.34
N LYS A 45 13.51 8.49 11.67
CA LYS A 45 12.94 9.67 12.33
C LYS A 45 13.76 10.91 11.94
N PRO A 46 13.23 11.82 11.10
CA PRO A 46 14.04 12.86 10.48
C PRO A 46 13.82 14.19 11.21
N ASP A 47 14.91 14.78 11.71
CA ASP A 47 14.81 16.03 12.49
C ASP A 47 14.29 17.24 11.68
N ASN A 48 14.34 17.18 10.33
CA ASN A 48 13.76 18.17 9.43
C ASN A 48 13.58 17.63 7.99
N PHE A 49 12.97 18.42 7.11
CA PHE A 49 12.81 18.07 5.68
C PHE A 49 14.15 17.89 4.93
N ALA A 50 15.23 18.54 5.38
CA ALA A 50 16.55 18.38 4.75
C ALA A 50 17.17 17.01 5.07
N SER A 51 16.97 16.46 6.27
CA SER A 51 17.37 15.08 6.61
C SER A 51 16.49 14.05 5.89
N MET A 52 15.17 14.26 5.76
CA MET A 52 14.33 13.42 4.88
C MET A 52 14.86 13.35 3.45
N ARG A 53 15.25 14.50 2.87
CA ARG A 53 15.76 14.58 1.49
C ARG A 53 17.11 13.87 1.33
N ARG A 54 17.99 14.00 2.34
CA ARG A 54 19.29 13.32 2.44
C ARG A 54 19.14 11.81 2.57
N ASP A 55 18.17 11.35 3.35
CA ASP A 55 18.01 9.96 3.75
C ASP A 55 17.12 9.15 2.79
N ARG A 56 16.46 9.81 1.83
CA ARG A 56 15.65 9.19 0.77
C ARG A 56 16.33 8.02 0.04
N HIS A 57 17.65 8.12 -0.17
CA HIS A 57 18.45 7.10 -0.86
C HIS A 57 19.06 6.06 0.07
N LYS A 58 18.90 6.19 1.40
CA LYS A 58 19.33 5.17 2.35
C LYS A 58 18.39 3.97 2.29
N VAL A 59 19.00 2.80 2.35
CA VAL A 59 18.33 1.52 2.62
C VAL A 59 18.22 1.35 4.14
N SER A 60 17.22 0.62 4.62
CA SER A 60 17.15 0.25 6.03
C SER A 60 18.33 -0.65 6.41
N ASN A 61 18.99 -0.43 7.55
CA ASN A 61 20.09 -1.29 8.01
C ASN A 61 19.58 -2.33 9.01
N THR A 62 18.92 -3.39 8.55
CA THR A 62 18.28 -4.38 9.43
C THR A 62 18.92 -5.77 9.36
N SER A 63 18.43 -6.71 10.18
CA SER A 63 18.89 -8.11 10.12
C SER A 63 18.52 -8.77 8.79
N ALA A 64 17.44 -8.32 8.16
CA ALA A 64 17.05 -8.74 6.81
C ALA A 64 18.04 -8.25 5.76
N SER A 65 18.61 -7.04 5.92
CA SER A 65 19.57 -6.43 4.99
C SER A 65 20.86 -7.23 4.86
N ALA A 66 21.38 -7.77 5.97
CA ALA A 66 22.54 -8.67 5.93
C ALA A 66 22.25 -9.94 5.11
N ALA A 67 21.08 -10.55 5.30
CA ALA A 67 20.67 -11.75 4.57
C ALA A 67 20.33 -11.47 3.10
N ASN A 68 19.72 -10.32 2.79
CA ASN A 68 19.39 -9.88 1.44
C ASN A 68 20.65 -9.54 0.64
N LYS A 69 21.65 -8.90 1.28
CA LYS A 69 22.98 -8.65 0.69
C LYS A 69 23.69 -9.95 0.34
N ALA A 70 23.68 -10.94 1.24
CA ALA A 70 24.24 -12.27 0.98
C ALA A 70 23.52 -13.04 -0.15
N ARG A 71 22.25 -12.71 -0.43
CA ARG A 71 21.43 -13.31 -1.50
C ARG A 71 21.32 -12.44 -2.76
N ASN A 72 22.08 -11.35 -2.84
CA ASN A 72 22.06 -10.38 -3.93
C ASN A 72 20.64 -9.85 -4.27
N VAL A 73 19.82 -9.67 -3.23
CA VAL A 73 18.46 -9.13 -3.32
C VAL A 73 18.52 -7.62 -3.07
N ARG A 74 18.14 -6.83 -4.07
CA ARG A 74 17.98 -5.37 -3.90
C ARG A 74 16.89 -5.09 -2.86
N GLU A 75 17.23 -4.25 -1.90
CA GLU A 75 16.30 -3.65 -0.94
C GLU A 75 15.85 -2.28 -1.43
N TYR A 76 14.65 -1.88 -1.02
CA TYR A 76 14.09 -0.57 -1.35
C TYR A 76 14.71 0.53 -0.48
N THR A 77 14.94 1.70 -1.06
CA THR A 77 15.33 2.88 -0.27
C THR A 77 14.11 3.46 0.45
N LEU A 78 14.32 4.30 1.47
CA LEU A 78 13.24 5.03 2.15
C LEU A 78 12.31 5.74 1.16
N GLY A 79 12.85 6.36 0.12
CA GLY A 79 12.07 7.03 -0.92
C GLY A 79 11.18 6.10 -1.75
N GLU A 80 11.61 4.87 -1.99
CA GLU A 80 10.81 3.85 -2.68
C GLU A 80 9.71 3.29 -1.76
N GLU A 81 10.05 3.00 -0.49
CA GLU A 81 9.05 2.54 0.50
C GLU A 81 7.94 3.57 0.72
N ILE A 82 8.27 4.87 0.77
CA ILE A 82 7.29 5.96 0.82
C ILE A 82 6.41 5.97 -0.44
N ALA A 83 7.01 5.90 -1.64
CA ALA A 83 6.26 5.91 -2.90
C ALA A 83 5.31 4.70 -3.01
N ASN A 84 5.78 3.51 -2.66
CA ASN A 84 4.98 2.29 -2.63
C ASN A 84 3.81 2.39 -1.63
N SER A 85 4.08 2.91 -0.42
CA SER A 85 3.05 3.11 0.62
C SER A 85 1.98 4.12 0.20
N ILE A 86 2.37 5.24 -0.42
CA ILE A 86 1.42 6.27 -0.86
C ILE A 86 0.54 5.75 -2.02
N THR A 87 1.14 5.05 -2.99
CA THR A 87 0.39 4.55 -4.16
C THR A 87 -0.69 3.54 -3.77
N HIS A 88 -0.39 2.55 -2.93
CA HIS A 88 -1.42 1.62 -2.44
C HIS A 88 -2.29 2.22 -1.33
N GLY A 89 -1.81 3.23 -0.60
CA GLY A 89 -2.63 3.96 0.38
C GLY A 89 -3.76 4.74 -0.28
N ILE A 90 -3.52 5.33 -1.46
CA ILE A 90 -4.58 5.92 -2.29
C ILE A 90 -5.56 4.83 -2.75
N GLY A 91 -5.06 3.66 -3.18
CA GLY A 91 -5.90 2.50 -3.52
C GLY A 91 -6.79 2.04 -2.36
N ALA A 92 -6.28 2.02 -1.12
CA ALA A 92 -7.06 1.66 0.07
C ALA A 92 -8.20 2.65 0.34
N LEU A 93 -7.94 3.96 0.19
CA LEU A 93 -8.98 5.00 0.32
C LEU A 93 -10.05 4.87 -0.79
N LEU A 94 -9.64 4.59 -2.02
CA LEU A 94 -10.56 4.32 -3.13
C LEU A 94 -11.37 3.04 -2.89
N ALA A 95 -10.77 2.00 -2.31
CA ALA A 95 -11.46 0.76 -1.96
C ALA A 95 -12.50 0.98 -0.83
N ILE A 96 -12.20 1.83 0.15
CA ILE A 96 -13.19 2.25 1.18
C ILE A 96 -14.37 2.97 0.51
N ALA A 97 -14.12 3.85 -0.45
CA ALA A 97 -15.18 4.55 -1.20
C ALA A 97 -15.98 3.62 -2.14
N ALA A 98 -15.33 2.58 -2.68
CA ALA A 98 -15.96 1.59 -3.56
C ALA A 98 -17.01 0.72 -2.84
N ILE A 99 -16.80 0.39 -1.56
CA ILE A 99 -17.72 -0.46 -0.77
C ILE A 99 -19.16 0.07 -0.79
N PRO A 100 -19.49 1.30 -0.33
CA PRO A 100 -20.87 1.78 -0.31
C PRO A 100 -21.47 1.92 -1.72
N ILE A 101 -20.67 2.27 -2.73
CA ILE A 101 -21.13 2.37 -4.12
C ILE A 101 -21.61 1.00 -4.63
N LEU A 102 -20.79 -0.04 -4.44
CA LEU A 102 -21.13 -1.40 -4.85
C LEU A 102 -22.27 -2.00 -4.02
N VAL A 103 -22.35 -1.70 -2.72
CA VAL A 103 -23.45 -2.16 -1.86
C VAL A 103 -24.78 -1.53 -2.28
N VAL A 104 -24.82 -0.24 -2.60
CA VAL A 104 -26.06 0.41 -3.08
C VAL A 104 -26.51 -0.22 -4.41
N ARG A 105 -25.63 -0.30 -5.41
CA ARG A 105 -25.96 -0.93 -6.70
C ARG A 105 -26.45 -2.37 -6.53
N ALA A 106 -25.69 -3.18 -5.81
CA ALA A 106 -26.06 -4.56 -5.55
C ALA A 106 -27.41 -4.73 -4.82
N LEU A 107 -27.89 -3.73 -4.07
CA LEU A 107 -29.22 -3.73 -3.46
C LEU A 107 -30.31 -3.26 -4.43
N ASP A 108 -30.03 -2.30 -5.31
CA ASP A 108 -30.93 -1.88 -6.39
C ASP A 108 -31.24 -3.05 -7.33
N ASP A 109 -30.25 -3.90 -7.61
CA ASP A 109 -30.37 -5.11 -8.44
C ASP A 109 -30.89 -6.36 -7.68
N GLY A 110 -31.53 -6.14 -6.52
CA GLY A 110 -32.25 -7.17 -5.75
C GLY A 110 -31.44 -7.89 -4.66
N GLY A 111 -30.18 -7.52 -4.43
CA GLY A 111 -29.36 -8.03 -3.33
C GLY A 111 -28.88 -9.46 -3.55
N GLY A 112 -28.93 -10.27 -2.49
CA GLY A 112 -28.57 -11.70 -2.55
C GLY A 112 -27.17 -11.95 -3.11
N VAL A 113 -27.11 -12.57 -4.30
CA VAL A 113 -25.86 -12.91 -4.99
C VAL A 113 -25.09 -11.65 -5.41
N TYR A 114 -25.77 -10.58 -5.84
CA TYR A 114 -25.13 -9.30 -6.18
C TYR A 114 -24.41 -8.73 -4.96
N LEU A 115 -25.08 -8.69 -3.81
CA LEU A 115 -24.50 -8.16 -2.57
C LEU A 115 -23.32 -9.01 -2.09
N PHE A 116 -23.44 -10.34 -2.17
CA PHE A 116 -22.33 -11.24 -1.86
C PHE A 116 -21.11 -10.99 -2.76
N ALA A 117 -21.31 -10.94 -4.08
CA ALA A 117 -20.23 -10.73 -5.03
C ALA A 117 -19.58 -9.33 -4.89
N ALA A 118 -20.39 -8.30 -4.67
CA ALA A 118 -19.96 -6.93 -4.38
C ALA A 118 -19.05 -6.87 -3.14
N LEU A 119 -19.48 -7.48 -2.03
CA LEU A 119 -18.71 -7.51 -0.79
C LEU A 119 -17.42 -8.31 -0.93
N VAL A 120 -17.46 -9.48 -1.59
CA VAL A 120 -16.26 -10.29 -1.84
C VAL A 120 -15.22 -9.52 -2.66
N TYR A 121 -15.63 -8.85 -3.73
CA TYR A 121 -14.74 -8.01 -4.53
C TYR A 121 -14.19 -6.82 -3.72
N ALA A 122 -15.06 -6.04 -3.08
CA ALA A 122 -14.65 -4.82 -2.41
C ALA A 122 -13.79 -5.06 -1.16
N LEU A 123 -14.07 -6.12 -0.38
CA LEU A 123 -13.27 -6.47 0.79
C LEU A 123 -11.90 -7.06 0.43
N THR A 124 -11.81 -7.88 -0.62
CA THR A 124 -10.50 -8.39 -1.08
C THR A 124 -9.63 -7.28 -1.67
N MET A 125 -10.24 -6.33 -2.40
CA MET A 125 -9.58 -5.10 -2.87
C MET A 125 -9.07 -4.25 -1.70
N LEU A 126 -9.90 -3.98 -0.70
CA LEU A 126 -9.51 -3.22 0.48
C LEU A 126 -8.35 -3.90 1.24
N LEU A 127 -8.40 -5.22 1.35
CA LEU A 127 -7.38 -6.01 2.05
C LEU A 127 -6.03 -5.97 1.33
N GLU A 128 -6.01 -6.10 0.00
CA GLU A 128 -4.80 -6.01 -0.82
C GLU A 128 -4.12 -4.65 -0.69
N TYR A 129 -4.84 -3.55 -0.94
CA TYR A 129 -4.28 -2.21 -0.79
C TYR A 129 -3.83 -1.90 0.64
N THR A 130 -4.61 -2.33 1.65
CA THR A 130 -4.25 -2.12 3.06
C THR A 130 -2.97 -2.89 3.43
N MET A 131 -2.88 -4.17 3.09
CA MET A 131 -1.72 -4.99 3.46
C MET A 131 -0.45 -4.54 2.74
N SER A 132 -0.55 -4.13 1.47
CA SER A 132 0.57 -3.54 0.75
C SER A 132 1.05 -2.22 1.36
N THR A 133 0.11 -1.33 1.69
CA THR A 133 0.40 -0.07 2.38
C THR A 133 1.12 -0.32 3.70
N LEU A 134 0.64 -1.27 4.51
CA LEU A 134 1.25 -1.61 5.80
C LEU A 134 2.62 -2.29 5.62
N TYR A 135 2.80 -3.16 4.63
CA TYR A 135 4.09 -3.80 4.32
C TYR A 135 5.18 -2.78 4.01
N HIS A 136 4.88 -1.78 3.19
CA HIS A 136 5.83 -0.72 2.82
C HIS A 136 6.02 0.32 3.94
N ALA A 137 4.98 0.62 4.72
CA ALA A 137 5.07 1.52 5.87
C ALA A 137 5.89 0.95 7.04
N ILE A 138 5.78 -0.36 7.31
CA ILE A 138 6.35 -0.97 8.51
C ILE A 138 7.85 -1.23 8.36
N ALA A 139 8.63 -0.62 9.26
CA ALA A 139 10.08 -0.83 9.38
C ALA A 139 10.48 -2.03 10.26
N VAL A 140 9.63 -2.45 11.20
CA VAL A 140 10.00 -3.42 12.24
C VAL A 140 10.17 -4.81 11.61
N ASP A 141 11.41 -5.33 11.59
CA ASP A 141 11.82 -6.58 10.92
C ASP A 141 10.84 -7.76 11.08
N ARG A 142 10.37 -8.02 12.32
CA ARG A 142 9.45 -9.14 12.61
C ARG A 142 8.08 -8.90 11.98
N ALA A 143 7.52 -7.70 12.13
CA ALA A 143 6.23 -7.34 11.54
C ALA A 143 6.33 -7.26 10.02
N LYS A 144 7.39 -6.65 9.46
CA LYS A 144 7.59 -6.52 8.02
C LYS A 144 7.63 -7.88 7.30
N LYS A 145 8.15 -8.93 7.94
CA LYS A 145 8.09 -10.31 7.41
C LYS A 145 6.66 -10.84 7.34
N VAL A 146 5.84 -10.62 8.38
CA VAL A 146 4.42 -11.03 8.39
C VAL A 146 3.63 -10.24 7.36
N PHE A 147 3.75 -8.91 7.34
CA PHE A 147 3.05 -8.07 6.37
C PHE A 147 3.47 -8.34 4.92
N LYS A 148 4.71 -8.75 4.64
CA LYS A 148 5.10 -9.23 3.31
C LYS A 148 4.29 -10.46 2.88
N ILE A 149 4.11 -11.44 3.78
CA ILE A 149 3.35 -12.66 3.48
C ILE A 149 1.88 -12.31 3.27
N LEU A 150 1.32 -11.42 4.12
CA LEU A 150 -0.05 -10.94 3.97
C LEU A 150 -0.26 -10.20 2.65
N ASP A 151 0.59 -9.21 2.32
CA ASP A 151 0.60 -8.47 1.04
C ASP A 151 0.58 -9.42 -0.17
N HIS A 152 1.57 -10.32 -0.27
CA HIS A 152 1.67 -11.27 -1.39
C HIS A 152 0.51 -12.31 -1.40
N SER A 153 -0.10 -12.61 -0.24
CA SER A 153 -1.30 -13.46 -0.13
C SER A 153 -2.55 -12.73 -0.61
N CYS A 154 -2.69 -11.44 -0.30
CA CYS A 154 -3.87 -10.65 -0.66
C CYS A 154 -3.97 -10.41 -2.16
N ILE A 155 -2.84 -10.43 -2.90
CA ILE A 155 -2.87 -10.43 -4.37
C ILE A 155 -3.63 -11.66 -4.91
N TYR A 156 -3.39 -12.87 -4.38
CA TYR A 156 -4.16 -14.06 -4.78
C TYR A 156 -5.65 -13.92 -4.44
N LEU A 157 -5.98 -13.43 -3.25
CA LEU A 157 -7.36 -13.23 -2.80
C LEU A 157 -8.08 -12.17 -3.64
N PHE A 158 -7.41 -11.08 -4.02
CA PHE A 158 -7.99 -10.02 -4.83
C PHE A 158 -8.20 -10.44 -6.29
N ILE A 159 -7.31 -11.26 -6.87
CA ILE A 159 -7.56 -11.84 -8.19
C ILE A 159 -8.81 -12.73 -8.13
N ALA A 160 -8.95 -13.63 -7.16
CA ALA A 160 -10.15 -14.46 -6.99
C ALA A 160 -11.43 -13.62 -6.71
N GLY A 161 -11.31 -12.58 -5.89
CA GLY A 161 -12.40 -11.64 -5.60
C GLY A 161 -12.86 -10.87 -6.84
N SER A 162 -11.93 -10.40 -7.69
CA SER A 162 -12.24 -9.68 -8.93
C SER A 162 -13.00 -10.52 -9.96
N TYR A 163 -12.83 -11.84 -9.93
CA TYR A 163 -13.59 -12.77 -10.76
C TYR A 163 -15.02 -13.00 -10.24
N THR A 164 -15.26 -12.80 -8.94
CA THR A 164 -16.50 -13.26 -8.29
C THR A 164 -17.77 -12.61 -8.87
N PRO A 165 -17.84 -11.28 -9.13
CA PRO A 165 -18.98 -10.66 -9.81
C PRO A 165 -19.25 -11.22 -11.21
N PHE A 166 -18.24 -11.25 -12.08
CA PHE A 166 -18.38 -11.80 -13.44
C PHE A 166 -18.81 -13.27 -13.43
N CYS A 167 -18.30 -14.07 -12.48
CA CYS A 167 -18.59 -15.49 -12.38
C CYS A 167 -20.00 -15.80 -11.85
N LEU A 168 -20.46 -15.06 -10.82
CA LEU A 168 -21.72 -15.36 -10.13
C LEU A 168 -22.92 -14.58 -10.68
N ILE A 169 -22.68 -13.52 -11.46
CA ILE A 169 -23.71 -12.71 -12.10
C ILE A 169 -23.66 -12.95 -13.62
N SER A 170 -22.69 -12.36 -14.33
CA SER A 170 -22.65 -12.37 -15.81
C SER A 170 -22.46 -13.76 -16.44
N LEU A 171 -21.90 -14.73 -15.71
CA LEU A 171 -21.63 -16.10 -16.18
C LEU A 171 -22.42 -17.16 -15.40
N ALA A 172 -23.43 -16.78 -14.62
CA ALA A 172 -24.17 -17.68 -13.73
C ALA A 172 -24.65 -18.96 -14.44
N ASP A 173 -25.35 -18.80 -15.57
CA ASP A 173 -25.91 -19.89 -16.37
C ASP A 173 -24.92 -20.51 -17.39
N HIS A 174 -23.67 -20.05 -17.39
CA HIS A 174 -22.66 -20.38 -18.40
C HIS A 174 -21.38 -20.96 -17.79
N GLY A 175 -21.49 -21.60 -16.63
CA GLY A 175 -20.38 -22.27 -15.96
C GLY A 175 -19.48 -21.34 -15.13
N GLY A 176 -19.89 -20.10 -14.90
CA GLY A 176 -19.16 -19.14 -14.07
C GLY A 176 -18.89 -19.65 -12.65
N MET A 177 -19.79 -20.47 -12.08
CA MET A 177 -19.54 -21.16 -10.80
C MET A 177 -18.27 -22.04 -10.83
N TRP A 178 -18.01 -22.77 -11.93
CA TRP A 178 -16.81 -23.60 -12.06
C TRP A 178 -15.55 -22.76 -12.20
N LEU A 179 -15.61 -21.64 -12.94
CA LEU A 179 -14.52 -20.67 -13.01
C LEU A 179 -14.24 -20.08 -11.63
N CYS A 180 -15.28 -19.68 -10.89
CA CYS A 180 -15.20 -19.14 -9.54
C CYS A 180 -14.49 -20.12 -8.59
N LEU A 181 -14.98 -21.36 -8.52
CA LEU A 181 -14.37 -22.42 -7.69
C LEU A 181 -12.92 -22.69 -8.08
N PHE A 182 -12.59 -22.70 -9.37
CA PHE A 182 -11.23 -22.88 -9.84
C PHE A 182 -10.30 -21.74 -9.40
N VAL A 183 -10.66 -20.47 -9.65
CA VAL A 183 -9.79 -19.34 -9.26
C VAL A 183 -9.70 -19.20 -7.74
N TRP A 184 -10.75 -19.48 -6.98
CA TRP A 184 -10.68 -19.51 -5.52
C TRP A 184 -9.80 -20.65 -5.00
N ALA A 185 -9.88 -21.85 -5.57
CA ALA A 185 -9.00 -22.96 -5.20
C ALA A 185 -7.52 -22.66 -5.50
N VAL A 186 -7.22 -22.11 -6.69
CA VAL A 186 -5.87 -21.67 -7.06
C VAL A 186 -5.38 -20.52 -6.17
N GLY A 187 -6.25 -19.56 -5.87
CA GLY A 187 -5.95 -18.43 -4.98
C GLY A 187 -5.61 -18.88 -3.56
N LEU A 188 -6.43 -19.75 -2.96
CA LEU A 188 -6.18 -20.31 -1.62
C LEU A 188 -4.93 -21.20 -1.58
N ALA A 189 -4.67 -21.98 -2.63
CA ALA A 189 -3.43 -22.72 -2.78
C ALA A 189 -2.21 -21.78 -2.92
N GLY A 190 -2.37 -20.64 -3.57
CA GLY A 190 -1.38 -19.56 -3.65
C GLY A 190 -1.07 -18.93 -2.28
N VAL A 191 -2.10 -18.60 -1.49
CA VAL A 191 -1.97 -18.13 -0.11
C VAL A 191 -1.23 -19.14 0.77
N ALA A 192 -1.63 -20.42 0.71
CA ALA A 192 -0.93 -21.48 1.44
C ALA A 192 0.54 -21.61 0.99
N CYS A 193 0.81 -21.54 -0.32
CA CYS A 193 2.18 -21.54 -0.84
C CYS A 193 3.01 -20.36 -0.30
N GLU A 194 2.47 -19.15 -0.24
CA GLU A 194 3.22 -17.98 0.24
C GLU A 194 3.45 -18.04 1.78
N ALA A 195 2.51 -18.61 2.53
CA ALA A 195 2.64 -18.85 3.97
C ALA A 195 3.73 -19.89 4.31
N PHE A 196 3.79 -21.01 3.58
CA PHE A 196 4.77 -22.08 3.84
C PHE A 196 6.10 -21.91 3.09
N TRP A 197 6.12 -21.21 1.94
CA TRP A 197 7.29 -21.09 1.05
C TRP A 197 7.75 -19.64 0.85
N VAL A 198 7.95 -18.92 1.95
CA VAL A 198 8.31 -17.49 2.07
C VAL A 198 9.48 -16.99 1.18
N PHE A 199 10.33 -17.91 0.68
CA PHE A 199 11.48 -17.64 -0.20
C PHE A 199 11.34 -18.17 -1.64
N ARG A 200 10.12 -18.38 -2.14
CA ARG A 200 9.89 -18.71 -3.57
C ARG A 200 10.48 -17.62 -4.49
N PRO A 201 11.08 -17.99 -5.65
CA PRO A 201 11.49 -17.02 -6.66
C PRO A 201 10.31 -16.14 -7.12
N ARG A 202 10.44 -14.83 -6.95
CA ARG A 202 9.38 -13.83 -7.14
C ARG A 202 8.74 -13.84 -8.55
N TRP A 203 9.47 -14.29 -9.56
CA TRP A 203 8.96 -14.43 -10.93
C TRP A 203 7.92 -15.54 -11.05
N ILE A 204 7.99 -16.58 -10.21
CA ILE A 204 7.00 -17.66 -10.18
C ILE A 204 5.67 -17.13 -9.64
N SER A 205 5.69 -16.36 -8.54
CA SER A 205 4.47 -15.72 -8.02
C SER A 205 3.87 -14.78 -9.07
N ALA A 206 4.69 -13.94 -9.73
CA ALA A 206 4.22 -13.07 -10.83
C ALA A 206 3.60 -13.85 -12.00
N LEU A 207 4.18 -14.99 -12.39
CA LEU A 207 3.63 -15.87 -13.42
C LEU A 207 2.31 -16.51 -12.98
N LEU A 208 2.22 -16.97 -11.73
CA LEU A 208 0.98 -17.55 -11.18
C LEU A 208 -0.14 -16.51 -11.11
N TYR A 209 0.14 -15.29 -10.64
CA TYR A 209 -0.81 -14.18 -10.66
C TYR A 209 -1.31 -13.89 -12.08
N LEU A 210 -0.42 -13.85 -13.07
CA LEU A 210 -0.78 -13.55 -14.45
C LEU A 210 -1.61 -14.68 -15.08
N LEU A 211 -1.20 -15.95 -14.91
CA LEU A 211 -1.95 -17.11 -15.41
C LEU A 211 -3.35 -17.20 -14.80
N MET A 212 -3.46 -17.00 -13.48
CA MET A 212 -4.74 -16.95 -12.76
C MET A 212 -5.59 -15.76 -13.24
N GLY A 213 -4.98 -14.60 -13.45
CA GLY A 213 -5.64 -13.40 -13.98
C GLY A 213 -6.12 -13.53 -15.42
N TRP A 214 -5.53 -14.44 -16.21
CA TRP A 214 -5.92 -14.71 -17.61
C TRP A 214 -6.95 -15.85 -17.76
N CYS A 215 -7.39 -16.51 -16.68
CA CYS A 215 -8.41 -17.56 -16.74
C CYS A 215 -9.75 -17.12 -17.35
N VAL A 216 -10.08 -15.83 -17.30
CA VAL A 216 -11.26 -15.21 -17.92
C VAL A 216 -11.24 -15.29 -19.45
N VAL A 217 -10.06 -15.43 -20.08
CA VAL A 217 -9.91 -15.46 -21.54
C VAL A 217 -10.68 -16.63 -22.18
N TRP A 218 -10.75 -17.78 -21.51
CA TRP A 218 -11.56 -18.92 -21.96
C TRP A 218 -13.07 -18.64 -21.98
N PHE A 219 -13.54 -17.68 -21.17
CA PHE A 219 -14.95 -17.28 -21.07
C PHE A 219 -15.26 -15.98 -21.82
N LEU A 220 -14.28 -15.37 -22.50
CA LEU A 220 -14.50 -14.16 -23.30
C LEU A 220 -15.63 -14.27 -24.34
N PRO A 221 -15.80 -15.38 -25.09
CA PRO A 221 -16.89 -15.49 -26.05
C PRO A 221 -18.28 -15.35 -25.40
N VAL A 222 -18.42 -15.81 -24.15
CA VAL A 222 -19.67 -15.69 -23.37
C VAL A 222 -19.80 -14.28 -22.78
N LEU A 223 -18.71 -13.71 -22.25
CA LEU A 223 -18.70 -12.34 -21.72
C LEU A 223 -19.05 -11.29 -22.79
N VAL A 224 -18.65 -11.49 -24.04
CA VAL A 224 -19.03 -10.65 -25.20
C VAL A 224 -20.54 -10.61 -25.42
N SER A 225 -21.25 -11.71 -25.14
CA SER A 225 -22.73 -11.76 -25.20
C SER A 225 -23.42 -11.35 -23.90
N ALA A 226 -22.75 -11.45 -22.75
CA ALA A 226 -23.34 -11.23 -21.44
C ALA A 226 -23.23 -9.78 -20.92
N ILE A 227 -22.27 -8.99 -21.42
CA ILE A 227 -21.96 -7.64 -20.92
C ILE A 227 -21.87 -6.65 -22.10
N PRO A 228 -22.40 -5.42 -21.97
CA PRO A 228 -22.20 -4.37 -22.97
C PRO A 228 -20.72 -4.15 -23.33
N ALA A 229 -20.45 -3.82 -24.60
CA ALA A 229 -19.10 -3.68 -25.13
C ALA A 229 -18.21 -2.71 -24.33
N GLN A 230 -18.78 -1.66 -23.74
CA GLN A 230 -18.07 -0.71 -22.88
C GLN A 230 -17.52 -1.38 -21.61
N GLY A 231 -18.31 -2.23 -20.94
CA GLY A 231 -17.87 -3.02 -19.79
C GLY A 231 -16.78 -4.03 -20.17
N LEU A 232 -16.90 -4.66 -21.35
CA LEU A 232 -15.87 -5.54 -21.88
C LEU A 232 -14.55 -4.78 -22.14
N TRP A 233 -14.59 -3.57 -22.72
CA TRP A 233 -13.39 -2.77 -22.93
C TRP A 233 -12.72 -2.32 -21.62
N LEU A 234 -13.50 -2.04 -20.57
CA LEU A 234 -12.97 -1.79 -19.23
C LEU A 234 -12.29 -3.03 -18.63
N LEU A 235 -12.92 -4.21 -18.75
CA LEU A 235 -12.34 -5.50 -18.31
C LEU A 235 -11.02 -5.81 -19.05
N VAL A 236 -11.00 -5.67 -20.38
CA VAL A 236 -9.80 -5.86 -21.21
C VAL A 236 -8.72 -4.85 -20.86
N GLY A 237 -9.08 -3.57 -20.71
CA GLY A 237 -8.17 -2.51 -20.28
C GLY A 237 -7.54 -2.81 -18.90
N GLY A 238 -8.34 -3.30 -17.94
CA GLY A 238 -7.88 -3.75 -16.64
C GLY A 238 -6.87 -4.89 -16.73
N GLY A 239 -7.18 -5.93 -17.53
CA GLY A 239 -6.27 -7.05 -17.80
C GLY A 239 -4.96 -6.64 -18.46
N VAL A 240 -5.00 -5.68 -19.40
CA VAL A 240 -3.81 -5.09 -20.02
C VAL A 240 -2.98 -4.30 -19.01
N CYS A 241 -3.61 -3.48 -18.16
CA CYS A 241 -2.92 -2.75 -17.09
C CYS A 241 -2.17 -3.69 -16.13
N TYR A 242 -2.80 -4.77 -15.66
CA TYR A 242 -2.12 -5.77 -14.81
C TYR A 242 -0.97 -6.45 -15.55
N SER A 243 -1.16 -6.83 -16.82
CA SER A 243 -0.14 -7.50 -17.64
C SER A 243 1.09 -6.62 -17.88
N ILE A 244 0.88 -5.33 -18.17
CA ILE A 244 1.97 -4.34 -18.26
C ILE A 244 2.65 -4.14 -16.89
N GLY A 245 1.86 -4.07 -15.81
CA GLY A 245 2.37 -4.02 -14.44
C GLY A 245 3.34 -5.17 -14.13
N CYS A 246 3.03 -6.41 -14.51
CA CYS A 246 3.90 -7.56 -14.29
C CYS A 246 5.31 -7.39 -14.88
N ILE A 247 5.44 -6.68 -16.01
CA ILE A 247 6.75 -6.36 -16.61
C ILE A 247 7.57 -5.50 -15.64
N PHE A 248 6.98 -4.42 -15.12
CA PHE A 248 7.62 -3.54 -14.13
C PHE A 248 7.93 -4.25 -12.80
N TYR A 249 7.08 -5.19 -12.38
CA TYR A 249 7.33 -6.02 -11.19
C TYR A 249 8.59 -6.88 -11.34
N VAL A 250 8.82 -7.50 -12.51
CA VAL A 250 10.03 -8.28 -12.78
C VAL A 250 11.27 -7.36 -12.87
N LEU A 251 11.12 -6.16 -13.42
CA LEU A 251 12.19 -5.17 -13.57
C LEU A 251 12.57 -4.39 -12.30
N LYS A 252 12.00 -4.71 -11.12
CA LYS A 252 12.23 -4.00 -9.84
C LYS A 252 13.66 -3.97 -9.27
N LYS A 253 14.63 -4.55 -9.98
CA LYS A 253 16.06 -4.29 -9.77
C LYS A 253 16.42 -2.84 -10.10
N ILE A 254 15.68 -2.18 -10.97
CA ILE A 254 15.81 -0.76 -11.31
C ILE A 254 15.03 0.08 -10.27
N PRO A 255 15.54 1.25 -9.83
CA PRO A 255 14.84 2.14 -8.90
C PRO A 255 13.41 2.50 -9.34
N TYR A 256 12.50 2.61 -8.37
CA TYR A 256 11.09 3.02 -8.53
C TYR A 256 10.18 2.16 -9.43
N MET A 257 10.69 1.14 -10.15
CA MET A 257 9.85 0.28 -10.99
C MET A 257 8.74 -0.44 -10.20
N HIS A 258 8.95 -0.71 -8.91
CA HIS A 258 7.90 -1.29 -8.06
C HIS A 258 6.73 -0.31 -7.82
N SER A 259 7.03 0.98 -7.64
CA SER A 259 6.02 2.04 -7.52
C SER A 259 5.28 2.26 -8.85
N ILE A 260 5.95 2.07 -9.99
CA ILE A 260 5.30 2.07 -11.31
C ILE A 260 4.37 0.86 -11.46
N PHE A 261 4.79 -0.33 -11.02
CA PHE A 261 3.92 -1.50 -10.95
C PHE A 261 2.67 -1.23 -10.09
N HIS A 262 2.80 -0.60 -8.93
CA HIS A 262 1.68 -0.19 -8.07
C HIS A 262 0.68 0.73 -8.80
N LEU A 263 1.16 1.69 -9.58
CA LEU A 263 0.30 2.55 -10.39
C LEU A 263 -0.47 1.78 -11.48
N TRP A 264 0.15 0.76 -12.10
CA TRP A 264 -0.52 -0.11 -13.07
C TRP A 264 -1.54 -1.05 -12.43
N VAL A 265 -1.27 -1.58 -11.23
CA VAL A 265 -2.23 -2.36 -10.44
C VAL A 265 -3.43 -1.51 -10.06
N LEU A 266 -3.19 -0.27 -9.59
CA LEU A 266 -4.25 0.68 -9.25
C LEU A 266 -5.10 1.06 -10.47
N ALA A 267 -4.48 1.39 -11.60
CA ALA A 267 -5.20 1.67 -12.85
C ALA A 267 -6.05 0.46 -13.30
N GLY A 268 -5.48 -0.76 -13.26
CA GLY A 268 -6.22 -1.98 -13.59
C GLY A 268 -7.40 -2.25 -12.66
N SER A 269 -7.24 -1.95 -11.37
CA SER A 269 -8.30 -2.10 -10.35
C SER A 269 -9.41 -1.08 -10.52
N VAL A 270 -9.09 0.17 -10.89
CA VAL A 270 -10.10 1.20 -11.19
C VAL A 270 -10.91 0.80 -12.43
N LEU A 271 -10.26 0.29 -13.48
CA LEU A 271 -10.97 -0.19 -14.68
C LEU A 271 -11.86 -1.40 -14.37
N GLN A 272 -11.38 -2.36 -13.57
CA GLN A 272 -12.21 -3.48 -13.08
C GLN A 272 -13.39 -3.01 -12.23
N PHE A 273 -13.17 -2.08 -11.31
CA PHE A 273 -14.23 -1.50 -10.47
C PHE A 273 -15.31 -0.85 -11.33
N LEU A 274 -14.92 -0.06 -12.33
CA LEU A 274 -15.86 0.58 -13.26
C LEU A 274 -16.60 -0.45 -14.13
N ALA A 275 -15.93 -1.52 -14.58
CA ALA A 275 -16.58 -2.61 -15.30
C ALA A 275 -17.67 -3.26 -14.43
N ILE A 276 -17.35 -3.57 -13.17
CA ILE A 276 -18.27 -4.22 -12.24
C ILE A 276 -19.43 -3.26 -11.86
N ALA A 277 -19.12 -2.06 -11.39
CA ALA A 277 -20.11 -1.12 -10.83
C ALA A 277 -21.04 -0.45 -11.86
N LEU A 278 -20.76 -0.56 -13.16
CA LEU A 278 -21.55 0.06 -14.23
C LEU A 278 -22.17 -0.94 -15.22
N TYR A 279 -21.69 -2.19 -15.27
CA TYR A 279 -22.07 -3.17 -16.30
C TYR A 279 -22.23 -4.61 -15.78
N VAL A 280 -22.07 -4.87 -14.47
CA VAL A 280 -22.26 -6.19 -13.84
C VAL A 280 -23.22 -6.11 -12.66
N MET A 281 -23.15 -5.02 -11.89
CA MET A 281 -24.25 -4.51 -11.06
C MET A 281 -25.11 -3.61 -11.96
#